data_AF-A0A1A8GGY3-F1
#
_entry.id   AF-A0A1A8GGY3-F1
#
_cell.length_a   1.000
_cell.length_b   1.000
_cell.length_c   1.000
_cell.angle_alpha   90.00
_cell.angle_beta   90.00
_cell.angle_gamma   90.00
#
_symmetry.space_group_name_H-M   'P 1'
#
loop_
_entity.id
_entity.type
_entity.pdbx_description
1 polymer ?
#
loop_
_entity_poly.entity_id
_entity_poly.type
_entity_poly.pdbx_seq_one_letter_code
_entity_poly.pdbx_strand_id
1 'polypeptide(L)'
;YTDIIKEQSCTSIMASKYVKCPICGRPFAALSHHLKRSHKVEHPEECQLLLKLANRRVFYCYEACPVSGCRYHSSRCDRHLETCHPELTKEQLERAVQSVQKKVTVRRLAALRATAPHPPMVSQLEDSDMWSDEEAEPQASCQGCNTLQREYEDVKLQLDNLRKTFRLYHRRVSMFERRTGT
;
A
#
# COMPACT_ATOMS: atom_id res chain seq x y z
N TYR A 1 -44.16 25.48 -35.85
CA TYR A 1 -43.13 26.36 -35.30
C TYR A 1 -42.90 25.97 -33.86
N THR A 2 -42.04 24.97 -33.62
CA THR A 2 -41.42 24.64 -32.34
C THR A 2 -40.27 23.68 -32.68
N ASP A 3 -39.06 24.23 -32.66
CA ASP A 3 -37.85 23.57 -33.11
C ASP A 3 -37.44 22.41 -32.19
N ILE A 4 -37.22 21.28 -32.84
CA ILE A 4 -36.52 20.11 -32.31
C ILE A 4 -35.03 20.47 -32.34
N ILE A 5 -34.48 20.94 -31.21
CA ILE A 5 -33.03 21.07 -31.07
C ILE A 5 -32.45 19.70 -30.74
N LYS A 6 -31.97 19.07 -31.82
CA LYS A 6 -31.09 17.91 -31.90
C LYS A 6 -30.08 17.85 -30.76
N GLU A 7 -30.11 16.71 -30.08
CA GLU A 7 -28.93 16.08 -29.50
C GLU A 7 -27.83 15.98 -30.55
N GLN A 8 -26.73 16.71 -30.34
CA GLN A 8 -25.46 16.46 -31.02
C GLN A 8 -24.31 16.54 -30.00
N SER A 9 -23.90 15.36 -29.54
CA SER A 9 -22.51 14.90 -29.47
C SER A 9 -21.41 15.96 -29.44
N CYS A 10 -20.79 16.12 -28.27
CA CYS A 10 -19.37 16.49 -28.16
C CYS A 10 -18.62 15.33 -27.53
N THR A 11 -18.43 14.26 -28.29
CA THR A 11 -17.45 13.20 -28.03
C THR A 11 -16.12 13.59 -28.68
N SER A 12 -15.25 14.25 -27.92
CA SER A 12 -13.80 13.95 -27.83
C SER A 12 -13.01 15.12 -27.26
N ILE A 13 -11.93 14.76 -26.54
CA ILE A 13 -10.85 15.60 -26.02
C ILE A 13 -11.09 16.17 -24.62
N MET A 14 -10.95 15.28 -23.63
CA MET A 14 -10.07 15.42 -22.44
C MET A 14 -10.55 14.38 -21.43
N ALA A 15 -9.84 13.26 -21.31
CA ALA A 15 -10.01 12.37 -20.17
C ALA A 15 -9.61 13.17 -18.93
N SER A 16 -10.59 13.85 -18.30
CA SER A 16 -10.39 14.55 -17.04
C SER A 16 -10.00 13.48 -16.03
N LYS A 17 -8.69 13.31 -15.83
CA LYS A 17 -8.14 12.31 -14.91
C LYS A 17 -8.56 12.71 -13.51
N TYR A 18 -9.61 12.09 -13.01
CA TYR A 18 -10.02 12.26 -11.63
C TYR A 18 -8.94 11.71 -10.71
N VAL A 19 -8.49 12.53 -9.76
CA VAL A 19 -7.48 12.17 -8.76
C VAL A 19 -8.16 12.07 -7.41
N LYS A 20 -7.87 11.00 -6.66
CA LYS A 20 -8.41 10.83 -5.30
C LYS A 20 -7.76 11.81 -4.34
N CYS A 21 -8.57 12.51 -3.55
CA CYS A 21 -8.09 13.38 -2.49
C CYS A 21 -7.39 12.54 -1.40
N PRO A 22 -6.17 12.90 -0.96
CA PRO A 22 -5.47 12.15 0.06
C PRO A 22 -6.06 12.32 1.47
N ILE A 23 -6.94 13.33 1.67
CA ILE A 23 -7.58 13.60 2.97
C ILE A 23 -8.94 12.89 3.07
N CYS A 24 -9.81 13.03 2.06
CA CYS A 24 -11.17 12.46 2.11
C CYS A 24 -11.42 11.27 1.18
N GLY A 25 -10.42 10.85 0.39
CA GLY A 25 -10.51 9.69 -0.52
C GLY A 25 -11.37 9.89 -1.78
N ARG A 26 -12.12 10.99 -1.88
CA ARG A 26 -13.06 11.25 -2.99
C ARG A 26 -12.31 11.69 -4.27
N PRO A 27 -12.78 11.30 -5.47
CA PRO A 27 -12.18 11.67 -6.74
C PRO A 27 -12.57 13.09 -7.19
N PHE A 28 -11.60 13.87 -7.68
CA PHE A 28 -11.83 15.22 -8.20
C PHE A 28 -11.01 15.49 -9.46
N ALA A 29 -11.58 16.22 -10.42
CA ALA A 29 -10.85 16.72 -11.58
C ALA A 29 -9.90 17.87 -11.21
N ALA A 30 -10.34 18.78 -10.34
CA ALA A 30 -9.57 19.92 -9.86
C ALA A 30 -9.22 19.75 -8.37
N LEU A 31 -8.29 18.83 -8.07
CA LEU A 31 -7.93 18.50 -6.68
C LEU A 31 -7.39 19.70 -5.88
N SER A 32 -6.59 20.57 -6.51
CA SER A 32 -6.03 21.77 -5.86
C SER A 32 -7.12 22.70 -5.34
N HIS A 33 -8.18 22.89 -6.14
CA HIS A 33 -9.32 23.72 -5.77
C HIS A 33 -10.15 23.08 -4.65
N HIS A 34 -10.33 21.76 -4.70
CA HIS A 34 -10.98 21.00 -3.64
C HIS A 34 -10.22 21.11 -2.30
N LEU A 35 -8.88 20.97 -2.31
CA LEU A 35 -8.06 21.10 -1.10
C LEU A 35 -8.22 22.47 -0.43
N LYS A 36 -8.25 23.54 -1.23
CA LYS A 36 -8.45 24.91 -0.72
C LYS A 36 -9.85 25.12 -0.14
N ARG A 37 -10.91 24.71 -0.86
CA ARG A 37 -12.28 24.99 -0.43
C ARG A 37 -12.82 24.06 0.64
N SER A 38 -12.57 22.77 0.52
CA SER A 38 -13.14 21.75 1.41
C SER A 38 -12.25 21.47 2.62
N HIS A 39 -10.92 21.52 2.44
CA HIS A 39 -9.95 21.21 3.48
C HIS A 39 -9.19 22.42 4.01
N LYS A 40 -9.46 23.63 3.49
CA LYS A 40 -8.80 24.89 3.90
C LYS A 40 -7.27 24.85 3.83
N VAL A 41 -6.72 24.07 2.90
CA VAL A 41 -5.27 23.98 2.68
C VAL A 41 -4.82 25.25 1.93
N GLU A 42 -4.47 26.28 2.70
CA GLU A 42 -4.01 27.56 2.16
C GLU A 42 -2.50 27.58 1.93
N HIS A 43 -1.74 26.83 2.73
CA HIS A 43 -0.28 26.82 2.63
C HIS A 43 0.17 26.19 1.29
N PRO A 44 0.96 26.90 0.46
CA PRO A 44 1.26 26.47 -0.90
C PRO A 44 2.09 25.18 -0.94
N GLU A 45 3.08 25.04 -0.05
CA GLU A 45 3.92 23.84 -0.01
C GLU A 45 3.15 22.62 0.51
N GLU A 46 2.22 22.83 1.44
CA GLU A 46 1.34 21.77 1.95
C GLU A 46 0.47 21.25 0.81
N CYS A 47 -0.17 22.17 0.07
CA CYS A 47 -0.96 21.84 -1.10
C CYS A 47 -0.11 21.08 -2.14
N GLN A 48 1.12 21.50 -2.38
CA GLN A 48 2.03 20.82 -3.32
C GLN A 48 2.39 19.40 -2.88
N LEU A 49 2.65 19.19 -1.58
CA LEU A 49 2.93 17.87 -1.02
C LEU A 49 1.72 16.93 -1.19
N LEU A 50 0.51 17.41 -0.88
CA LEU A 50 -0.73 16.63 -1.06
C LEU A 50 -1.01 16.31 -2.53
N LEU A 51 -0.78 17.26 -3.44
CA LEU A 51 -0.92 17.03 -4.87
C LEU A 51 0.08 15.99 -5.40
N LYS A 52 1.33 16.03 -4.94
CA LYS A 52 2.34 15.02 -5.29
C LYS A 52 1.93 13.63 -4.80
N LEU A 53 1.44 13.53 -3.56
CA LEU A 53 0.93 12.28 -2.99
C LEU A 53 -0.23 11.73 -3.81
N ALA A 54 -1.23 12.55 -4.09
CA ALA A 54 -2.43 12.15 -4.82
C ALA A 54 -2.13 11.66 -6.24
N ASN A 55 -1.14 12.26 -6.90
CA ASN A 55 -0.70 11.87 -8.25
C ASN A 55 0.34 10.73 -8.26
N ARG A 56 0.66 10.12 -7.12
CA ARG A 56 1.72 9.11 -6.98
C ARG A 56 3.11 9.60 -7.45
N ARG A 57 3.37 10.91 -7.36
CA ARG A 57 4.62 11.58 -7.78
C ARG A 57 5.54 11.91 -6.62
N VAL A 58 5.40 11.21 -5.50
CA VAL A 58 6.31 11.34 -4.36
C VAL A 58 7.55 10.51 -4.64
N PHE A 59 8.72 11.13 -4.49
CA PHE A 59 10.00 10.45 -4.65
C PHE A 59 10.34 9.65 -3.39
N TYR A 60 10.56 8.34 -3.54
CA TYR A 60 10.78 7.40 -2.43
C TYR A 60 11.99 6.47 -2.63
N CYS A 61 12.86 6.72 -3.62
CA CYS A 61 13.94 5.78 -3.98
C CYS A 61 14.95 5.53 -2.85
N TYR A 62 15.09 6.45 -1.90
CA TYR A 62 16.01 6.33 -0.76
C TYR A 62 15.33 5.89 0.54
N GLU A 63 14.05 5.50 0.47
CA GLU A 63 13.34 4.97 1.63
C GLU A 63 13.66 3.50 1.86
N ALA A 64 13.46 3.05 3.09
CA ALA A 64 13.53 1.63 3.42
C ALA A 64 12.41 0.86 2.70
N CYS A 65 12.68 -0.39 2.37
CA CYS A 65 11.69 -1.26 1.74
C CYS A 65 10.45 -1.38 2.66
N PRO A 66 9.22 -1.17 2.14
CA PRO A 66 7.98 -1.31 2.91
C PRO A 66 7.58 -2.76 3.20
N VAL A 67 8.24 -3.75 2.59
CA VAL A 67 7.87 -5.16 2.70
C VAL A 67 8.30 -5.70 4.06
N SER A 68 7.36 -6.25 4.83
CA SER A 68 7.61 -6.83 6.14
C SER A 68 8.69 -7.90 6.08
N GLY A 69 9.71 -7.78 6.93
CA GLY A 69 10.85 -8.70 6.98
C GLY A 69 11.95 -8.39 5.97
N CYS A 70 11.73 -7.49 5.01
CA CYS A 70 12.80 -7.00 4.14
C CYS A 70 13.62 -5.93 4.85
N ARG A 71 14.94 -6.11 4.88
CA ARG A 71 15.88 -5.15 5.51
C ARG A 71 16.59 -4.26 4.50
N TYR A 72 16.12 -4.19 3.27
CA TYR A 72 16.76 -3.39 2.24
C TYR A 72 16.59 -1.89 2.53
N HIS A 73 17.71 -1.18 2.63
CA HIS A 73 17.79 0.26 2.83
C HIS A 73 18.92 0.85 1.95
N SER A 74 18.77 0.78 0.63
CA SER A 74 19.81 1.27 -0.31
C SER A 74 19.21 2.12 -1.43
N SER A 75 20.00 2.45 -2.45
CA SER A 75 19.83 3.63 -3.28
C SER A 75 18.70 3.62 -4.30
N ARG A 76 17.88 2.57 -4.41
CA ARG A 76 16.76 2.48 -5.37
C ARG A 76 15.64 1.54 -4.91
N CYS A 77 14.84 1.98 -3.93
CA CYS A 77 13.68 1.24 -3.45
C CYS A 77 12.68 0.90 -4.58
N ASP A 78 12.54 1.77 -5.59
CA ASP A 78 11.71 1.56 -6.78
C ASP A 78 12.08 0.25 -7.50
N ARG A 79 13.36 0.11 -7.88
CA ARG A 79 13.86 -1.06 -8.59
C ARG A 79 13.87 -2.29 -7.69
N HIS A 80 14.23 -2.12 -6.41
CA HIS A 80 14.25 -3.22 -5.45
C HIS A 80 12.87 -3.88 -5.31
N LEU A 81 11.81 -3.06 -5.21
CA LEU A 81 10.43 -3.55 -5.13
C LEU A 81 10.03 -4.39 -6.35
N GLU A 82 10.47 -4.02 -7.55
CA GLU A 82 10.18 -4.76 -8.77
C GLU A 82 10.99 -6.05 -8.91
N THR A 83 12.25 -6.08 -8.47
CA THR A 83 13.17 -7.19 -8.76
C THR A 83 13.33 -8.20 -7.63
N CYS A 84 13.18 -7.77 -6.38
CA CYS A 84 13.50 -8.60 -5.21
C CYS A 84 12.28 -9.17 -4.49
N HIS A 85 11.07 -8.81 -4.93
CA HIS A 85 9.81 -9.27 -4.35
C HIS A 85 8.89 -9.95 -5.38
N PRO A 86 9.33 -11.03 -6.04
CA PRO A 86 8.50 -11.78 -6.98
C PRO A 86 7.25 -12.40 -6.32
N GLU A 87 7.26 -12.55 -5.00
CA GLU A 87 6.12 -13.03 -4.21
C GLU A 87 4.96 -12.03 -4.12
N LEU A 88 5.18 -10.76 -4.46
CA LEU A 88 4.14 -9.73 -4.41
C LEU A 88 3.37 -9.66 -5.71
N THR A 89 2.04 -9.67 -5.61
CA THR A 89 1.18 -9.29 -6.75
C THR A 89 1.35 -7.82 -7.08
N LYS A 90 0.95 -7.43 -8.30
CA LYS A 90 0.97 -6.03 -8.72
C LYS A 90 0.18 -5.12 -7.77
N GLU A 91 -0.96 -5.58 -7.27
CA GLU A 91 -1.80 -4.83 -6.32
C GLU A 91 -1.15 -4.70 -4.95
N GLN A 92 -0.42 -5.73 -4.50
CA GLN A 92 0.35 -5.67 -3.26
C GLN A 92 1.53 -4.70 -3.39
N LEU A 93 2.23 -4.74 -4.53
CA LEU A 93 3.30 -3.81 -4.85
C LEU A 93 2.81 -2.35 -4.88
N GLU A 94 1.67 -2.10 -5.54
CA GLU A 94 1.07 -0.76 -5.58
C GLU A 94 0.67 -0.25 -4.20
N ARG A 95 0.16 -1.12 -3.33
CA ARG A 95 -0.15 -0.77 -1.93
C ARG A 95 1.11 -0.46 -1.14
N ALA A 96 2.15 -1.26 -1.31
CA ALA A 96 3.44 -1.05 -0.67
C ALA A 96 4.05 0.31 -1.07
N VAL A 97 4.07 0.62 -2.37
CA VAL A 97 4.51 1.93 -2.88
C VAL A 97 3.67 3.07 -2.31
N GLN A 98 2.35 2.93 -2.27
CA GLN A 98 1.46 3.93 -1.69
C GLN A 98 1.74 4.19 -0.21
N SER A 99 2.00 3.13 0.58
CA SER A 99 2.38 3.26 1.99
C SER A 99 3.68 4.06 2.14
N VAL A 100 4.73 3.74 1.36
CA VAL A 100 5.99 4.50 1.41
C VAL A 100 5.78 5.96 1.02
N GLN A 101 5.06 6.21 -0.08
CA GLN A 101 4.78 7.57 -0.54
C GLN A 101 4.00 8.39 0.50
N LYS A 102 3.04 7.75 1.19
CA LYS A 102 2.32 8.36 2.31
C LYS A 102 3.27 8.70 3.46
N LYS A 103 4.08 7.74 3.94
CA LYS A 103 5.07 7.94 5.01
C LYS A 103 6.03 9.09 4.70
N VAL A 104 6.57 9.15 3.48
CA VAL A 104 7.44 10.25 3.03
C VAL A 104 6.71 11.59 3.11
N THR A 105 5.46 11.62 2.65
CA THR A 105 4.65 12.84 2.66
C THR A 105 4.34 13.28 4.08
N VAL A 106 3.99 12.36 4.98
CA VAL A 106 3.74 12.67 6.39
C VAL A 106 4.98 13.23 7.07
N ARG A 107 6.16 12.61 6.86
CA ARG A 107 7.44 13.15 7.37
C ARG A 107 7.73 14.57 6.86
N ARG A 108 7.50 14.82 5.57
CA ARG A 108 7.67 16.16 4.98
C ARG A 108 6.68 17.18 5.54
N LEU A 109 5.43 16.78 5.73
CA LEU A 109 4.42 17.63 6.36
C LEU A 109 4.78 17.91 7.82
N ALA A 110 5.30 16.93 8.56
CA ALA A 110 5.75 17.10 9.93
C ALA A 110 6.94 18.06 10.03
N ALA A 111 7.94 17.91 9.15
CA ALA A 111 9.07 18.82 9.05
C ALA A 111 8.61 20.25 8.72
N LEU A 112 7.64 20.40 7.83
CA LEU A 112 7.06 21.69 7.49
C LEU A 112 6.27 22.28 8.66
N ARG A 113 5.50 21.48 9.42
CA ARG A 113 4.82 21.97 10.63
C ARG A 113 5.81 22.44 11.69
N ALA A 114 6.98 21.81 11.79
CA ALA A 114 8.02 22.18 12.75
C ALA A 114 8.60 23.58 12.49
N THR A 115 8.49 24.13 11.27
CA THR A 115 8.93 25.50 10.97
C THR A 115 7.90 26.58 11.35
N ALA A 116 6.79 26.20 12.01
CA ALA A 116 5.67 27.08 12.36
C ALA A 116 5.20 27.94 11.16
N PRO A 117 4.80 27.29 10.04
CA PRO A 117 4.53 27.98 8.79
C PRO A 117 3.29 28.88 8.88
N HIS A 118 3.32 29.96 8.09
CA HIS A 118 2.20 30.88 7.91
C HIS A 118 1.82 30.96 6.42
N PRO A 119 0.55 30.70 6.04
CA PRO A 119 -0.60 30.36 6.87
C PRO A 119 -0.46 29.01 7.62
N PRO A 120 -1.18 28.81 8.75
CA PRO A 120 -1.13 27.56 9.50
C PRO A 120 -1.54 26.38 8.63
N MET A 121 -0.79 25.28 8.74
CA MET A 121 -1.12 24.02 8.08
C MET A 121 -2.30 23.34 8.79
N VAL A 122 -3.21 22.76 8.01
CA VAL A 122 -4.45 22.14 8.51
C VAL A 122 -4.61 20.68 8.14
N SER A 123 -3.82 20.17 7.18
CA SER A 123 -3.87 18.75 6.84
C SER A 123 -3.33 17.94 8.01
N GLN A 124 -4.14 16.99 8.49
CA GLN A 124 -3.73 15.96 9.42
C GLN A 124 -3.75 14.63 8.67
N LEU A 125 -2.63 14.33 8.01
CA LEU A 125 -2.35 12.99 7.51
C LEU A 125 -1.53 12.28 8.58
N GLU A 126 -2.17 11.38 9.31
CA GLU A 126 -1.47 10.54 10.28
C GLU A 126 -0.89 9.30 9.60
N ASP A 127 0.29 8.89 10.07
CA ASP A 127 0.92 7.61 9.74
C ASP A 127 0.16 6.48 10.45
N SER A 128 -1.10 6.29 10.08
CA SER A 128 -1.91 5.14 10.54
C SER A 128 -1.47 3.85 9.84
N ASP A 129 -0.18 3.54 9.92
CA ASP A 129 0.42 2.26 9.51
C ASP A 129 1.04 1.55 10.74
N MET A 130 0.59 1.89 11.95
CA MET A 130 0.61 0.96 13.09
C MET A 130 -0.66 0.13 12.98
N TRP A 131 -0.53 -1.06 12.42
CA TRP A 131 -1.30 -2.26 12.78
C TRP A 131 -2.44 -2.00 13.78
N SER A 132 -3.62 -1.62 13.29
CA SER A 132 -4.81 -2.19 13.87
C SER A 132 -4.86 -3.61 13.33
N ASP A 133 -4.23 -4.52 14.07
CA ASP A 133 -4.61 -5.93 14.08
C ASP A 133 -6.01 -6.01 14.74
N GLU A 134 -6.99 -5.30 14.15
CA GLU A 134 -8.36 -5.74 14.29
C GLU A 134 -8.44 -6.94 13.35
N GLU A 135 -8.27 -8.11 13.95
CA GLU A 135 -8.82 -9.38 13.51
C GLU A 135 -10.25 -9.12 13.00
N ALA A 136 -10.34 -8.73 11.73
CA ALA A 136 -11.59 -8.74 11.00
C ALA A 136 -11.92 -10.21 10.75
N GLU A 137 -12.51 -10.83 11.77
CA GLU A 137 -13.27 -12.08 11.68
C GLU A 137 -14.07 -12.04 10.36
N PRO A 138 -13.71 -12.86 9.35
CA PRO A 138 -14.48 -12.93 8.12
C PRO A 138 -15.77 -13.68 8.43
N GLN A 139 -16.80 -12.96 8.89
CA GLN A 139 -18.17 -13.46 8.87
C GLN A 139 -18.66 -13.49 7.41
N ALA A 140 -18.23 -14.50 6.67
CA ALA A 140 -18.82 -14.87 5.39
C ALA A 140 -19.27 -16.33 5.48
N SER A 141 -20.55 -16.54 5.81
CA SER A 141 -21.23 -17.83 5.67
C SER A 141 -21.45 -18.14 4.18
N CYS A 142 -20.37 -18.37 3.46
CA CYS A 142 -20.36 -18.79 2.07
C CYS A 142 -19.94 -20.26 2.03
N GLN A 143 -20.79 -21.15 1.49
CA GLN A 143 -20.51 -22.59 1.47
C GLN A 143 -19.20 -22.93 0.70
N GLY A 144 -18.81 -22.13 -0.28
CA GLY A 144 -17.51 -22.27 -0.98
C GLY A 144 -16.29 -21.86 -0.14
N CYS A 145 -16.49 -21.00 0.86
CA CYS A 145 -15.44 -20.46 1.72
C CYS A 145 -15.05 -21.47 2.81
N ASN A 146 -16.01 -22.27 3.29
CA ASN A 146 -15.75 -23.38 4.23
C ASN A 146 -14.92 -24.51 3.60
N THR A 147 -15.08 -24.78 2.29
CA THR A 147 -14.30 -25.80 1.59
C THR A 147 -12.84 -25.36 1.46
N LEU A 148 -12.60 -24.12 1.02
CA LEU A 148 -11.25 -23.56 0.93
C LEU A 148 -10.55 -23.49 2.29
N GLN A 149 -11.28 -23.17 3.35
CA GLN A 149 -10.72 -23.15 4.70
C GLN A 149 -10.30 -24.54 5.18
N ARG A 150 -11.11 -25.58 4.91
CA ARG A 150 -10.75 -26.97 5.19
C ARG A 150 -9.55 -27.44 4.37
N GLU A 151 -9.49 -27.08 3.09
CA GLU A 151 -8.34 -27.40 2.23
C GLU A 151 -7.06 -26.70 2.73
N TYR A 152 -7.16 -25.44 3.16
CA TYR A 152 -6.04 -24.71 3.75
C TYR A 152 -5.55 -25.37 5.05
N GLU A 153 -6.48 -25.75 5.94
CA GLU A 153 -6.17 -26.45 7.17
C GLU A 153 -5.53 -27.82 6.92
N ASP A 154 -6.02 -28.58 5.94
CA ASP A 154 -5.47 -29.88 5.56
C ASP A 154 -4.05 -29.74 5.00
N VAL A 155 -3.83 -28.82 4.06
CA VAL A 155 -2.50 -28.53 3.50
C VAL A 155 -1.53 -28.07 4.59
N LYS A 156 -1.99 -27.24 5.54
CA LYS A 156 -1.18 -26.81 6.69
C LYS A 156 -0.78 -28.00 7.56
N LEU A 157 -1.68 -28.94 7.81
CA LEU A 157 -1.42 -30.14 8.58
C LEU A 157 -0.45 -31.09 7.85
N GLN A 158 -0.56 -31.21 6.52
CA GLN A 158 0.39 -31.93 5.69
C GLN A 158 1.80 -31.34 5.80
N LEU A 159 1.94 -30.01 5.75
CA LEU A 159 3.22 -29.32 5.92
C LEU A 159 3.83 -29.57 7.30
N ASP A 160 3.04 -29.54 8.37
CA ASP A 160 3.52 -29.81 9.72
C ASP A 160 3.97 -31.26 9.90
N ASN A 161 3.26 -32.21 9.28
CA ASN A 161 3.67 -33.61 9.26
C ASN A 161 4.97 -33.82 8.50
N LEU A 162 5.12 -33.22 7.30
CA LEU A 162 6.36 -33.24 6.54
C LEU A 162 7.52 -32.63 7.34
N ARG A 163 7.32 -31.49 8.01
CA ARG A 163 8.33 -30.89 8.89
C ARG A 163 8.71 -31.81 10.06
N LYS A 164 7.77 -32.58 10.62
CA LYS A 164 8.08 -33.58 11.66
C LYS A 164 8.88 -34.75 11.08
N THR A 165 8.51 -35.27 9.91
CA THR A 165 9.24 -36.39 9.29
C THR A 165 10.65 -35.99 8.90
N PHE A 166 10.85 -34.81 8.31
CA PHE A 166 12.19 -34.27 8.02
C PHE A 166 13.03 -34.11 9.29
N ARG A 167 12.45 -33.62 10.40
CA ARG A 167 13.16 -33.54 11.68
C ARG A 167 13.59 -34.91 12.21
N LEU A 168 12.74 -35.91 12.11
CA LEU A 168 13.05 -37.28 12.55
C LEU A 168 14.10 -37.94 11.66
N TYR A 169 13.98 -37.75 10.33
CA TYR A 169 14.96 -38.22 9.36
C TYR A 169 16.33 -37.59 9.61
N HIS A 170 16.39 -36.26 9.74
CA HIS A 170 17.63 -35.54 10.00
C HIS A 170 18.26 -35.94 11.35
N ARG A 171 17.45 -36.17 12.39
CA ARG A 171 17.93 -36.75 13.66
C ARG A 171 18.52 -38.15 13.45
N ARG A 172 17.88 -39.00 12.66
CA ARG A 172 18.35 -40.35 12.37
C ARG A 172 19.65 -40.35 11.58
N VAL A 173 19.76 -39.50 10.55
CA VAL A 173 21.00 -39.31 9.76
C VAL A 173 22.13 -38.82 10.66
N SER A 174 21.90 -37.78 11.47
CA SER A 174 22.89 -37.27 12.42
C SER A 174 23.33 -38.30 13.46
N MET A 175 22.45 -39.22 13.86
CA MET A 175 22.78 -40.33 14.77
C MET A 175 23.56 -41.45 14.05
N PHE A 176 23.30 -41.68 12.77
CA PHE A 176 24.07 -42.61 11.94
C PHE A 176 25.48 -42.07 11.68
N GLU A 177 25.62 -40.82 11.27
CA GLU A 177 26.91 -40.15 11.05
C GLU A 177 27.80 -40.19 12.29
N ARG A 178 27.21 -40.01 13.48
CA ARG A 178 27.92 -40.14 14.77
C ARG A 178 28.34 -41.58 15.11
N ARG A 179 27.66 -42.59 14.57
CA ARG A 179 27.96 -44.01 14.80
C ARG A 179 28.93 -44.59 13.77
N THR A 180 28.97 -44.02 12.57
CA THR A 180 29.86 -44.43 11.47
C THR A 180 31.11 -43.55 11.35
N GLY A 181 31.41 -42.75 12.39
CA GLY A 181 32.61 -41.91 12.43
C GLY A 181 33.89 -42.74 12.44
N THR A 182 34.55 -42.76 11.27
CA THR A 182 35.99 -42.48 11.13
C THR A 182 36.44 -41.31 12.00
#